data_AF-A0A8T5MAH8-F1
#
_entry.id   AF-A0A8T5MAH8-F1
#
_cell.length_a   1.000
_cell.length_b   1.000
_cell.length_c   1.000
_cell.angle_alpha   90.00
_cell.angle_beta   90.00
_cell.angle_gamma   90.00
#
_symmetry.space_group_name_H-M   'P 1'
#
loop_
_entity.id
_entity.type
_entity.pdbx_description
1 polymer ?
#
loop_
_entity_poly.entity_id
_entity_poly.type
_entity_poly.pdbx_seq_one_letter_code
_entity_poly.pdbx_strand_id
1 'polypeptide(L)'
;AAAGAAGGGGGGGGGGTSKTESVKTNAGFQLVRGKENEVEVAFENSDKNESITDIEFSIEGKIAKYIEISPKTFSVLAPGQEVAVTLKITSPTYIELGRQELTITMKGKKGDKDYINKKTVVLEIHELSGEEAKNLLEESEQLIKQYNEQRYCGEILCSPSLLPDIPLLIELLKKSKESIEEFGYETVRDNYEIIEKGVTNALKAKEIIEELDALILVSDEKKIDTSGSQRISKLARLSLERGDFEQAYLRAKEAQNTYALEVKGELASIGYYLSHNKKEISLASAFLLLFSFVTYKVSKLQSLKRKIKNLREEENILAELMKVVQNETFKEGRMSMDEYREAMDQYEDRLSKTIEKLIELETKRAYALKFTSKQKKLKIERERVIELVKGLQKSYLQEGTMETRSYELRLKSYNKRLSEIDQMFATLEAKSAMKDGGAGLFDEGGEVKVEVKDKGSGLVKERKKVKVKVKESKKKVKKKRGRNGK
;
A
#
# COMPACT_ATOMS: atom_id res chain seq x y z
N ALA A 1 -79.88 -39.23 -37.59
CA ALA A 1 -80.50 -39.54 -38.90
C ALA A 1 -79.37 -39.96 -39.84
N ALA A 2 -79.32 -41.10 -40.53
CA ALA A 2 -80.28 -42.13 -40.94
C ALA A 2 -79.61 -43.52 -40.73
N ALA A 3 -80.26 -44.52 -40.12
CA ALA A 3 -81.23 -45.48 -40.70
C ALA A 3 -80.64 -46.45 -41.76
N GLY A 4 -80.18 -47.61 -41.28
CA GLY A 4 -80.64 -48.96 -41.65
C GLY A 4 -80.47 -49.51 -43.07
N ALA A 5 -79.77 -50.66 -43.17
CA ALA A 5 -80.17 -51.77 -44.03
C ALA A 5 -79.65 -53.11 -43.45
N ALA A 6 -80.56 -54.07 -43.35
CA ALA A 6 -80.33 -55.45 -42.96
C ALA A 6 -80.38 -56.37 -44.20
N GLY A 7 -79.75 -57.54 -44.09
CA GLY A 7 -79.81 -58.66 -45.04
C GLY A 7 -78.39 -59.17 -45.32
N GLY A 8 -78.08 -60.46 -45.30
CA GLY A 8 -78.80 -61.70 -45.09
C GLY A 8 -77.72 -62.81 -45.07
N GLY A 9 -78.02 -63.96 -44.47
CA GLY A 9 -77.05 -65.03 -44.23
C GLY A 9 -76.55 -65.77 -45.48
N GLY A 10 -75.45 -66.50 -45.29
CA GLY A 10 -74.91 -67.49 -46.21
C GLY A 10 -73.57 -67.99 -45.71
N GLY A 11 -73.55 -69.21 -45.16
CA GLY A 11 -72.38 -69.80 -44.51
C GLY A 11 -71.47 -70.61 -45.44
N GLY A 12 -70.40 -71.11 -44.82
CA GLY A 12 -69.66 -72.30 -45.26
C GLY A 12 -68.30 -72.03 -45.91
N GLY A 13 -67.22 -72.46 -45.25
CA GLY A 13 -65.90 -72.60 -45.88
C GLY A 13 -64.74 -72.46 -44.91
N GLY A 14 -64.45 -73.52 -44.14
CA GLY A 14 -63.31 -73.57 -43.23
C GLY A 14 -61.97 -73.51 -43.95
N GLY A 15 -61.08 -72.65 -43.43
CA GLY A 15 -59.65 -72.65 -43.69
C GLY A 15 -58.95 -72.34 -42.37
N GLY A 16 -58.16 -73.29 -41.87
CA GLY A 16 -57.55 -73.27 -40.55
C GLY A 16 -56.70 -72.02 -40.32
N THR A 17 -57.21 -71.14 -39.47
CA THR A 17 -56.46 -70.03 -38.87
C THR A 17 -55.87 -70.54 -37.58
N SER A 18 -54.55 -70.70 -37.54
CA SER A 18 -53.81 -70.94 -36.31
C SER A 18 -54.13 -69.77 -35.37
N LYS A 19 -54.85 -70.04 -34.28
CA LYS A 19 -55.25 -69.04 -33.29
C LYS A 19 -54.01 -68.63 -32.49
N THR A 20 -53.36 -67.55 -32.90
CA THR A 20 -52.27 -66.93 -32.12
C THR A 20 -52.87 -66.20 -30.91
N GLU A 21 -52.47 -66.60 -29.72
CA GLU A 21 -52.83 -65.95 -28.45
C GLU A 21 -51.76 -64.91 -28.11
N SER A 22 -52.11 -63.61 -28.09
CA SER A 22 -51.15 -62.52 -27.80
C SER A 22 -51.48 -61.81 -26.49
N VAL A 23 -50.53 -61.82 -25.55
CA VAL A 23 -50.58 -61.05 -24.29
C VAL A 23 -49.60 -59.88 -24.41
N LYS A 24 -50.01 -58.66 -24.00
CA LYS A 24 -49.15 -57.45 -23.95
C LYS A 24 -49.01 -57.00 -22.50
N THR A 25 -47.79 -56.73 -22.06
CA THR A 25 -47.46 -56.19 -20.73
C THR A 25 -46.45 -55.05 -20.90
N ASN A 26 -46.62 -53.96 -20.13
CA ASN A 26 -45.75 -52.79 -20.15
C ASN A 26 -44.92 -52.73 -18.84
N ALA A 27 -43.61 -52.57 -18.95
CA ALA A 27 -42.71 -52.30 -17.83
C ALA A 27 -41.83 -51.09 -18.18
N GLY A 28 -41.68 -50.16 -17.24
CA GLY A 28 -40.86 -48.95 -17.39
C GLY A 28 -39.59 -49.07 -16.54
N PHE A 29 -38.42 -48.89 -17.13
CA PHE A 29 -37.14 -48.91 -16.41
C PHE A 29 -36.33 -47.64 -16.71
N GLN A 30 -35.69 -47.09 -15.68
CA GLN A 30 -34.77 -45.96 -15.80
C GLN A 30 -33.34 -46.45 -15.87
N LEU A 31 -32.58 -45.90 -16.79
CA LEU A 31 -31.22 -46.32 -17.06
C LEU A 31 -30.31 -45.10 -17.16
N VAL A 32 -29.11 -45.24 -16.61
CA VAL A 32 -28.08 -44.20 -16.74
C VAL A 32 -27.19 -44.54 -17.93
N ARG A 33 -27.10 -43.61 -18.88
CA ARG A 33 -26.26 -43.71 -20.06
C ARG A 33 -24.80 -43.93 -19.65
N GLY A 34 -24.11 -44.82 -20.37
CA GLY A 34 -22.71 -45.14 -20.10
C GLY A 34 -22.44 -46.05 -18.89
N LYS A 35 -23.43 -46.36 -18.06
CA LYS A 35 -23.32 -47.39 -17.00
C LYS A 35 -23.84 -48.73 -17.53
N GLU A 36 -23.25 -49.84 -17.09
CA GLU A 36 -23.85 -51.16 -17.33
C GLU A 36 -25.15 -51.25 -16.54
N ASN A 37 -26.25 -51.58 -17.22
CA ASN A 37 -27.54 -51.77 -16.60
C ASN A 37 -28.13 -53.10 -17.08
N GLU A 38 -28.80 -53.79 -16.17
CA GLU A 38 -29.50 -55.05 -16.44
C GLU A 38 -30.97 -54.87 -16.07
N VAL A 39 -31.86 -55.37 -16.93
CA VAL A 39 -33.31 -55.26 -16.77
C VAL A 39 -33.92 -56.65 -16.85
N GLU A 40 -34.66 -57.07 -15.83
CA GLU A 40 -35.34 -58.36 -15.81
C GLU A 40 -36.80 -58.23 -16.25
N VAL A 41 -37.21 -59.08 -17.19
CA VAL A 41 -38.57 -59.14 -17.72
C VAL A 41 -39.09 -60.56 -17.54
N ALA A 42 -40.06 -60.74 -16.64
CA ALA A 42 -40.70 -62.04 -16.43
C ALA A 42 -41.67 -62.37 -17.56
N PHE A 43 -41.71 -63.62 -18.02
CA PHE A 43 -42.72 -64.19 -18.91
C PHE A 43 -43.45 -65.32 -18.18
N GLU A 44 -44.77 -65.22 -18.07
CA GLU A 44 -45.62 -66.19 -17.36
C GLU A 44 -46.38 -67.07 -18.36
N ASN A 45 -46.46 -68.37 -18.06
CA ASN A 45 -47.43 -69.26 -18.69
C ASN A 45 -48.76 -69.19 -17.94
N SER A 46 -49.68 -68.37 -18.44
CA SER A 46 -51.02 -68.17 -17.86
C SER A 46 -51.95 -69.38 -18.01
N ASP A 47 -51.55 -70.43 -18.74
CA ASP A 47 -52.36 -71.65 -18.88
C ASP A 47 -52.22 -72.54 -17.64
N LYS A 48 -53.34 -73.15 -17.23
CA LYS A 48 -53.41 -74.01 -16.05
C LYS A 48 -53.15 -75.48 -16.34
N ASN A 49 -53.20 -75.88 -17.61
CA ASN A 49 -53.22 -77.28 -18.02
C ASN A 49 -52.13 -77.63 -19.04
N GLU A 50 -51.63 -76.67 -19.81
CA GLU A 50 -50.67 -76.92 -20.89
C GLU A 50 -49.31 -76.24 -20.63
N SER A 51 -48.22 -76.97 -20.86
CA SER A 51 -46.86 -76.43 -20.82
C SER A 51 -46.48 -75.81 -22.17
N ILE A 52 -45.61 -74.80 -22.13
CA ILE A 52 -45.00 -74.22 -23.34
C ILE A 52 -43.60 -74.83 -23.49
N THR A 53 -43.30 -75.45 -24.64
CA THR A 53 -42.00 -76.07 -24.94
C THR A 53 -41.29 -75.35 -26.09
N ASP A 54 -40.00 -75.62 -26.27
CA ASP A 54 -39.17 -75.06 -27.35
C ASP A 54 -39.19 -73.52 -27.37
N ILE A 55 -38.97 -72.89 -26.21
CA ILE A 55 -39.12 -71.45 -26.06
C ILE A 55 -37.87 -70.74 -26.59
N GLU A 56 -38.08 -69.73 -27.43
CA GLU A 56 -37.05 -68.83 -27.96
C GLU A 56 -37.45 -67.37 -27.70
N PHE A 57 -36.50 -66.56 -27.21
CA PHE A 57 -36.68 -65.13 -26.96
C PHE A 57 -35.94 -64.30 -28.02
N SER A 58 -36.65 -63.34 -28.60
CA SER A 58 -36.09 -62.37 -29.55
C SER A 58 -36.48 -60.95 -29.16
N ILE A 59 -35.56 -59.99 -29.35
CA ILE A 59 -35.80 -58.58 -29.06
C ILE A 59 -35.80 -57.74 -30.34
N GLU A 60 -36.76 -56.82 -30.45
CA GLU A 60 -36.91 -55.87 -31.55
C GLU A 60 -37.00 -54.44 -30.99
N GLY A 61 -36.41 -53.47 -31.69
CA GLY A 61 -36.47 -52.06 -31.32
C GLY A 61 -35.23 -51.27 -31.77
N LYS A 62 -35.28 -49.94 -31.67
CA LYS A 62 -34.20 -49.05 -32.15
C LYS A 62 -32.84 -49.35 -31.50
N ILE A 63 -32.87 -49.72 -30.22
CA ILE A 63 -31.68 -49.98 -29.41
C ILE A 63 -31.40 -51.49 -29.21
N ALA A 64 -32.17 -52.37 -29.88
CA ALA A 64 -32.02 -53.82 -29.73
C ALA A 64 -30.61 -54.34 -30.07
N LYS A 65 -29.92 -53.69 -31.01
CA LYS A 65 -28.51 -53.98 -31.37
C LYS A 65 -27.50 -53.79 -30.23
N TYR A 66 -27.89 -53.08 -29.16
CA TYR A 66 -27.05 -52.79 -28.00
C TYR A 66 -27.47 -53.59 -26.76
N ILE A 67 -28.36 -54.57 -26.92
CA ILE A 67 -28.94 -55.35 -25.82
C ILE A 67 -28.71 -56.83 -26.10
N GLU A 68 -28.15 -57.52 -25.11
CA GLU A 68 -28.03 -58.96 -25.09
C GLU A 68 -29.12 -59.55 -24.19
N ILE A 69 -29.80 -60.60 -24.68
CA ILE A 69 -30.90 -61.27 -23.98
C ILE A 69 -30.41 -62.60 -23.39
N SER A 70 -30.71 -62.85 -22.12
CA SER A 70 -30.33 -64.07 -21.41
C SER A 70 -31.48 -64.56 -20.50
N PRO A 71 -31.94 -65.82 -20.62
CA PRO A 71 -31.52 -66.83 -21.60
C PRO A 71 -32.15 -66.58 -22.99
N LYS A 72 -31.47 -67.02 -24.07
CA LYS A 72 -32.02 -66.97 -25.45
C LYS A 72 -33.06 -68.07 -25.72
N THR A 73 -32.90 -69.22 -25.06
CA THR A 73 -33.79 -70.38 -25.20
C THR A 73 -34.14 -70.95 -23.83
N PHE A 74 -35.33 -71.54 -23.71
CA PHE A 74 -35.79 -72.18 -22.48
C PHE A 74 -36.58 -73.44 -22.82
N SER A 75 -36.28 -74.55 -22.16
CA SER A 75 -36.74 -75.87 -22.63
C SER A 75 -38.24 -76.09 -22.44
N VAL A 76 -38.75 -75.83 -21.23
CA VAL A 76 -40.15 -76.08 -20.86
C VAL A 76 -40.57 -75.08 -19.79
N LEU A 77 -41.69 -74.39 -20.00
CA LEU A 77 -42.36 -73.54 -19.02
C LEU A 77 -43.67 -74.21 -18.60
N ALA A 78 -43.71 -74.77 -17.38
CA ALA A 78 -44.85 -75.53 -16.89
C ALA A 78 -46.09 -74.62 -16.66
N PRO A 79 -47.29 -75.18 -16.48
CA PRO A 79 -48.49 -74.39 -16.23
C PRO A 79 -48.33 -73.53 -14.96
N GLY A 80 -48.61 -72.23 -15.07
CA GLY A 80 -48.45 -71.27 -13.97
C GLY A 80 -47.00 -70.95 -13.56
N GLN A 81 -46.00 -71.36 -14.36
CA GLN A 81 -44.60 -70.95 -14.12
C GLN A 81 -44.23 -69.65 -14.84
N GLU A 82 -43.25 -68.96 -14.26
CA GLU A 82 -42.63 -67.76 -14.82
C GLU A 82 -41.16 -68.00 -15.12
N VAL A 83 -40.66 -67.36 -16.19
CA VAL A 83 -39.24 -67.29 -16.53
C VAL A 83 -38.81 -65.84 -16.65
N ALA A 84 -37.78 -65.45 -15.90
CA ALA A 84 -37.18 -64.13 -15.99
C ALA A 84 -36.15 -64.08 -17.13
N VAL A 85 -36.27 -63.06 -17.97
CA VAL A 85 -35.34 -62.78 -19.07
C VAL A 85 -34.59 -61.50 -18.75
N THR A 86 -33.28 -61.60 -18.60
CA THR A 86 -32.38 -60.47 -18.34
C THR A 86 -31.96 -59.83 -19.66
N LEU A 87 -32.18 -58.53 -19.77
CA LEU A 87 -31.68 -57.66 -20.84
C LEU A 87 -30.40 -56.98 -20.34
N LYS A 88 -29.26 -57.38 -20.87
CA LYS A 88 -27.97 -56.77 -20.56
C LYS A 88 -27.60 -55.75 -21.63
N ILE A 89 -27.35 -54.50 -21.24
CA ILE A 89 -27.01 -53.44 -22.18
C ILE A 89 -25.49 -53.45 -22.44
N THR A 90 -25.08 -53.86 -23.64
CA THR A 90 -23.66 -54.07 -23.99
C THR A 90 -22.97 -52.81 -24.53
N SER A 91 -23.73 -51.77 -24.88
CA SER A 91 -23.18 -50.53 -25.45
C SER A 91 -23.91 -49.28 -24.94
N PRO A 92 -23.85 -49.00 -23.62
CA PRO A 92 -24.68 -48.00 -22.96
C PRO A 92 -24.37 -46.55 -23.37
N THR A 93 -23.19 -46.27 -23.94
CA THR A 93 -22.81 -44.92 -24.39
C THR A 93 -23.40 -44.51 -25.73
N TYR A 94 -23.75 -45.47 -26.60
CA TYR A 94 -24.28 -45.22 -27.95
C TYR A 94 -25.80 -45.11 -28.01
N ILE A 95 -26.47 -45.24 -26.86
CA ILE A 95 -27.92 -45.13 -26.74
C ILE A 95 -28.30 -43.65 -26.65
N GLU A 96 -29.31 -43.27 -27.45
CA GLU A 96 -29.90 -41.92 -27.41
C GLU A 96 -30.71 -41.72 -26.13
N LEU A 97 -30.62 -40.52 -25.56
CA LEU A 97 -31.37 -40.13 -24.35
C LEU A 97 -32.89 -40.14 -24.61
N GLY A 98 -33.64 -40.29 -23.52
CA GLY A 98 -35.09 -40.26 -23.51
C GLY A 98 -35.73 -41.64 -23.65
N ARG A 99 -37.01 -41.63 -24.05
CA ARG A 99 -37.86 -42.81 -24.05
C ARG A 99 -37.60 -43.71 -25.27
N GLN A 100 -37.20 -44.95 -25.02
CA GLN A 100 -36.96 -45.98 -26.01
C GLN A 100 -37.90 -47.16 -25.78
N GLU A 101 -38.54 -47.63 -26.85
CA GLU A 101 -39.45 -48.77 -26.78
C GLU A 101 -38.81 -50.02 -27.39
N LEU A 102 -38.95 -51.13 -26.67
CA LEU A 102 -38.46 -52.44 -27.04
C LEU A 102 -39.61 -53.43 -27.04
N THR A 103 -39.64 -54.34 -28.00
CA THR A 103 -40.59 -55.44 -28.04
C THR A 103 -39.84 -56.76 -27.90
N ILE A 104 -40.11 -57.48 -26.82
CA ILE A 104 -39.55 -58.80 -26.56
C ILE A 104 -40.61 -59.82 -26.96
N THR A 105 -40.27 -60.70 -27.87
CA THR A 105 -41.14 -61.77 -28.35
C THR A 105 -40.63 -63.10 -27.83
N MET A 106 -41.49 -63.82 -27.11
CA MET A 106 -41.33 -65.21 -26.74
C MET A 106 -42.10 -66.07 -27.74
N LYS A 107 -41.41 -66.95 -28.46
CA LYS A 107 -42.01 -67.96 -29.33
C LYS A 107 -41.86 -69.33 -28.69
N GLY A 108 -42.83 -70.21 -28.87
CA GLY A 108 -42.75 -71.60 -28.41
C GLY A 108 -43.89 -72.44 -28.96
N LYS A 109 -44.05 -73.66 -28.43
CA LYS A 109 -45.15 -74.56 -28.76
C LYS A 109 -45.99 -74.87 -27.54
N LYS A 110 -47.30 -74.84 -27.72
CA LYS A 110 -48.29 -75.19 -26.71
C LYS A 110 -49.15 -76.31 -27.27
N GLY A 111 -48.81 -77.55 -26.90
CA GLY A 111 -49.25 -78.74 -27.63
C GLY A 111 -48.77 -78.70 -29.09
N ASP A 112 -49.70 -78.87 -30.04
CA ASP A 112 -49.40 -78.81 -31.48
C ASP A 112 -49.51 -77.39 -32.08
N LYS A 113 -49.75 -76.37 -31.25
CA LYS A 113 -49.97 -74.99 -31.72
C LYS A 113 -48.75 -74.11 -31.44
N ASP A 114 -48.44 -73.25 -32.39
CA ASP A 114 -47.48 -72.17 -32.18
C ASP A 114 -48.02 -71.16 -31.18
N TYR A 115 -47.18 -70.78 -30.22
CA TYR A 115 -47.47 -69.81 -29.18
C TYR A 115 -46.53 -68.60 -29.32
N ILE A 116 -47.09 -67.38 -29.24
CA ILE A 116 -46.32 -66.13 -29.38
C ILE A 116 -46.78 -65.14 -28.32
N ASN A 117 -45.90 -64.79 -27.38
CA ASN A 117 -46.14 -63.75 -26.37
C ASN A 117 -45.23 -62.54 -26.64
N LYS A 118 -45.79 -61.34 -26.66
CA LYS A 118 -45.06 -60.10 -26.97
C LYS A 118 -45.17 -59.11 -25.82
N LYS A 119 -44.06 -58.81 -25.14
CA LYS A 119 -44.00 -57.75 -24.13
C LYS A 119 -43.35 -56.49 -24.69
N THR A 120 -43.94 -55.34 -24.41
CA THR A 120 -43.36 -54.05 -24.79
C THR A 120 -42.74 -53.42 -23.55
N VAL A 121 -41.43 -53.19 -23.57
CA VAL A 121 -40.69 -52.58 -22.48
C VAL A 121 -40.33 -51.16 -22.90
N VAL A 122 -40.55 -50.21 -22.00
CA VAL A 122 -40.17 -48.82 -22.17
C VAL A 122 -38.96 -48.56 -21.30
N LEU A 123 -37.86 -48.17 -21.93
CA LEU A 123 -36.63 -47.78 -21.26
C LEU A 123 -36.49 -46.27 -21.33
N GLU A 124 -36.28 -45.61 -20.20
CA GLU A 124 -36.00 -44.19 -20.13
C GLU A 124 -34.52 -44.01 -19.84
N ILE A 125 -33.76 -43.53 -20.83
CA ILE A 125 -32.31 -43.35 -20.70
C ILE A 125 -32.02 -41.90 -20.35
N HIS A 126 -31.41 -41.69 -19.19
CA HIS A 126 -30.93 -40.40 -18.71
C HIS A 126 -29.41 -40.36 -18.66
N GLU A 127 -28.84 -39.17 -18.69
CA GLU A 127 -27.38 -39.00 -18.57
C GLU A 127 -26.89 -39.16 -17.13
N LEU A 128 -27.73 -38.77 -16.16
CA LEU A 128 -27.44 -38.85 -14.73
C LEU A 128 -28.55 -39.62 -13.99
N SER A 129 -28.22 -40.15 -12.81
CA SER A 129 -29.20 -40.85 -11.97
C SER A 129 -30.14 -39.86 -11.27
N GLY A 130 -31.31 -40.33 -10.84
CA GLY A 130 -32.21 -39.52 -10.03
C GLY A 130 -31.62 -39.10 -8.67
N GLU A 131 -30.69 -39.88 -8.11
CA GLU A 131 -29.95 -39.50 -6.89
C GLU A 131 -28.95 -38.39 -7.17
N GLU A 132 -28.18 -38.48 -8.27
CA GLU A 132 -27.26 -37.44 -8.70
C GLU A 132 -28.03 -36.13 -8.97
N ALA A 133 -29.19 -36.20 -9.66
CA ALA A 133 -30.04 -35.04 -9.90
C ALA A 133 -30.57 -34.40 -8.60
N LYS A 134 -30.95 -35.21 -7.60
CA LYS A 134 -31.39 -34.72 -6.29
C LYS A 134 -30.27 -34.00 -5.56
N ASN A 135 -29.06 -34.56 -5.58
CA ASN A 135 -27.90 -33.91 -4.95
C ASN A 135 -27.62 -32.55 -5.59
N LEU A 136 -27.64 -32.44 -6.93
CA LEU A 136 -27.47 -31.16 -7.63
C LEU A 136 -28.58 -30.15 -7.28
N LEU A 137 -29.82 -30.61 -7.12
CA LEU A 137 -30.92 -29.75 -6.68
C LEU A 137 -30.70 -29.24 -5.24
N GLU A 138 -30.30 -30.12 -4.32
CA GLU A 138 -29.99 -29.75 -2.93
C GLU A 138 -28.83 -28.75 -2.86
N GLU A 139 -27.77 -28.96 -3.64
CA GLU A 139 -26.66 -28.03 -3.75
C GLU A 139 -27.10 -26.67 -4.33
N SER A 140 -27.96 -26.67 -5.36
CA SER A 140 -28.55 -25.44 -5.90
C SER A 140 -29.31 -24.65 -4.83
N GLU A 141 -30.08 -25.35 -3.97
CA GLU A 141 -30.78 -24.72 -2.85
C GLU A 141 -29.81 -24.13 -1.82
N GLN A 142 -28.74 -24.86 -1.50
CA GLN A 142 -27.71 -24.39 -0.57
C GLN A 142 -27.00 -23.14 -1.11
N LEU A 143 -26.64 -23.12 -2.39
CA LEU A 143 -26.01 -21.97 -3.04
C LEU A 143 -26.91 -20.73 -2.98
N ILE A 144 -28.21 -20.88 -3.28
CA ILE A 144 -29.17 -19.78 -3.19
C ILE A 144 -29.38 -19.33 -1.73
N LYS A 145 -29.37 -20.25 -0.76
CA LYS A 145 -29.40 -19.90 0.68
C LYS A 145 -28.17 -19.09 1.08
N GLN A 146 -26.97 -19.54 0.73
CA GLN A 146 -25.72 -18.83 1.00
C GLN A 146 -25.71 -17.43 0.39
N TYR A 147 -26.18 -17.30 -0.85
CA TYR A 147 -26.36 -15.99 -1.50
C TYR A 147 -27.28 -15.06 -0.70
N ASN A 148 -28.44 -15.58 -0.27
CA ASN A 148 -29.40 -14.80 0.51
C ASN A 148 -28.88 -14.45 1.92
N GLU A 149 -28.15 -15.33 2.59
CA GLU A 149 -27.52 -15.03 3.88
C GLU A 149 -26.51 -13.89 3.74
N GLN A 150 -25.65 -13.96 2.72
CA GLN A 150 -24.68 -12.91 2.41
C GLN A 150 -25.31 -11.59 1.97
N ARG A 151 -26.55 -11.63 1.49
CA ARG A 151 -27.36 -10.46 1.17
C ARG A 151 -27.92 -9.78 2.42
N TYR A 152 -28.30 -10.57 3.43
CA TYR A 152 -29.04 -10.10 4.61
C TYR A 152 -28.23 -10.10 5.91
N CYS A 153 -26.89 -10.00 5.87
CA CYS A 153 -26.07 -9.89 7.09
C CYS A 153 -26.67 -8.86 8.06
N GLY A 154 -27.31 -9.39 9.11
CA GLY A 154 -28.11 -8.64 10.05
C GLY A 154 -27.25 -8.04 11.13
N GLU A 155 -26.84 -6.78 10.96
CA GLU A 155 -26.65 -5.85 12.08
C GLU A 155 -26.41 -4.41 11.58
N ILE A 156 -26.82 -3.49 12.46
CA ILE A 156 -27.06 -2.03 12.41
C ILE A 156 -26.08 -1.13 11.61
N LEU A 157 -25.02 -1.66 10.99
CA LEU A 157 -23.97 -0.88 10.30
C LEU A 157 -23.69 -1.27 8.85
N CYS A 158 -24.42 -2.23 8.25
CA CYS A 158 -24.19 -2.57 6.84
C CYS A 158 -24.85 -1.55 5.89
N SER A 159 -24.03 -1.00 4.98
CA SER A 159 -24.45 -0.30 3.76
C SER A 159 -25.57 -1.07 3.02
N PRO A 160 -26.38 -0.40 2.17
CA PRO A 160 -27.40 -1.06 1.35
C PRO A 160 -26.85 -2.33 0.70
N SER A 161 -27.55 -3.45 0.92
CA SER A 161 -27.19 -4.79 0.42
C SER A 161 -26.63 -4.72 -1.00
N LEU A 162 -25.34 -5.03 -1.14
CA LEU A 162 -24.64 -4.98 -2.43
C LEU A 162 -25.17 -6.02 -3.43
N LEU A 163 -25.74 -7.09 -2.91
CA LEU A 163 -26.34 -8.17 -3.70
C LEU A 163 -27.82 -7.86 -3.98
N PRO A 164 -28.25 -7.84 -5.25
CA PRO A 164 -29.67 -7.66 -5.57
C PRO A 164 -30.46 -8.96 -5.45
N ASP A 165 -31.77 -8.84 -5.67
CA ASP A 165 -32.63 -9.98 -5.98
C ASP A 165 -32.16 -10.73 -7.22
N ILE A 166 -32.33 -12.06 -7.21
CA ILE A 166 -31.89 -12.97 -8.28
C ILE A 166 -33.07 -13.71 -8.92
N PRO A 167 -34.05 -12.99 -9.51
CA PRO A 167 -35.29 -13.60 -9.99
C PRO A 167 -35.04 -14.70 -11.01
N LEU A 168 -34.05 -14.53 -11.90
CA LEU A 168 -33.67 -15.54 -12.87
C LEU A 168 -33.18 -16.83 -12.20
N LEU A 169 -32.29 -16.75 -11.20
CA LEU A 169 -31.75 -17.94 -10.54
C LEU A 169 -32.82 -18.66 -9.70
N ILE A 170 -33.75 -17.90 -9.09
CA ILE A 170 -34.90 -18.48 -8.37
C ILE A 170 -35.84 -19.19 -9.34
N GLU A 171 -36.07 -18.62 -10.53
CA GLU A 171 -36.87 -19.25 -11.59
C GLU A 171 -36.22 -20.56 -12.07
N LEU A 172 -34.89 -20.57 -12.27
CA LEU A 172 -34.15 -21.79 -12.63
C LEU A 172 -34.27 -22.86 -11.55
N LEU A 173 -34.11 -22.50 -10.26
CA LEU A 173 -34.29 -23.45 -9.16
C LEU A 173 -35.72 -24.02 -9.16
N LYS A 174 -36.74 -23.18 -9.39
CA LYS A 174 -38.13 -23.63 -9.49
C LYS A 174 -38.32 -24.61 -10.65
N LYS A 175 -37.78 -24.31 -11.84
CA LYS A 175 -37.81 -25.20 -13.00
C LYS A 175 -37.11 -26.53 -12.71
N SER A 176 -36.00 -26.52 -11.97
CA SER A 176 -35.32 -27.75 -11.55
C SER A 176 -36.18 -28.61 -10.61
N LYS A 177 -36.93 -27.98 -9.70
CA LYS A 177 -37.89 -28.70 -8.82
C LYS A 177 -39.03 -29.33 -9.61
N GLU A 178 -39.57 -28.62 -10.60
CA GLU A 178 -40.61 -29.17 -11.48
C GLU A 178 -40.03 -30.30 -12.36
N SER A 179 -38.85 -30.09 -12.94
CA SER A 179 -38.19 -31.07 -13.82
C SER A 179 -37.84 -32.37 -13.11
N ILE A 180 -37.51 -32.34 -11.81
CA ILE A 180 -37.18 -33.57 -11.07
C ILE A 180 -38.39 -34.50 -10.91
N GLU A 181 -39.61 -33.94 -10.82
CA GLU A 181 -40.86 -34.71 -10.73
C GLU A 181 -41.22 -35.35 -12.08
N GLU A 182 -40.80 -34.72 -13.18
CA GLU A 182 -40.99 -35.19 -14.56
C GLU A 182 -39.82 -36.01 -15.10
N PHE A 183 -38.85 -36.39 -14.24
CA PHE A 183 -37.63 -37.12 -14.62
C PHE A 183 -36.72 -36.36 -15.62
N GLY A 184 -36.87 -35.05 -15.75
CA GLY A 184 -36.02 -34.16 -16.56
C GLY A 184 -34.67 -33.84 -15.89
N TYR A 185 -33.85 -34.85 -15.65
CA TYR A 185 -32.59 -34.72 -14.90
C TYR A 185 -31.54 -33.85 -15.58
N GLU A 186 -31.49 -33.86 -16.92
CA GLU A 186 -30.59 -33.02 -17.71
C GLU A 186 -30.87 -31.53 -17.48
N THR A 187 -32.15 -31.14 -17.39
CA THR A 187 -32.56 -29.78 -17.06
C THR A 187 -32.08 -29.37 -15.66
N VAL A 188 -32.12 -30.29 -14.69
CA VAL A 188 -31.63 -30.03 -13.33
C VAL A 188 -30.13 -29.73 -13.34
N ARG A 189 -29.34 -30.53 -14.07
CA ARG A 189 -27.90 -30.30 -14.25
C ARG A 189 -27.62 -28.96 -14.91
N ASP A 190 -28.25 -28.69 -16.05
CA ASP A 190 -27.98 -27.48 -16.83
C ASP A 190 -28.34 -26.21 -16.02
N ASN A 191 -29.45 -26.25 -15.28
CA ASN A 191 -29.84 -25.17 -14.38
C ASN A 191 -28.86 -25.03 -13.20
N TYR A 192 -28.41 -26.14 -12.61
CA TYR A 192 -27.42 -26.14 -11.53
C TYR A 192 -26.14 -25.44 -11.98
N GLU A 193 -25.60 -25.76 -13.16
CA GLU A 193 -24.37 -25.14 -13.67
C GLU A 193 -24.51 -23.61 -13.79
N ILE A 194 -25.68 -23.14 -14.24
CA ILE A 194 -25.98 -21.70 -14.35
C ILE A 194 -26.09 -21.06 -12.95
N ILE A 195 -26.77 -21.73 -12.01
CA ILE A 195 -26.93 -21.26 -10.63
C ILE A 195 -25.57 -21.20 -9.92
N GLU A 196 -24.79 -22.26 -9.99
CA GLU A 196 -23.46 -22.36 -9.39
C GLU A 196 -22.55 -21.26 -9.91
N LYS A 197 -22.43 -21.12 -11.25
CA LYS A 197 -21.62 -20.08 -11.87
C LYS A 197 -22.10 -18.69 -11.48
N GLY A 198 -23.42 -18.45 -11.50
CA GLY A 198 -24.03 -17.17 -11.16
C GLY A 198 -23.76 -16.76 -9.71
N VAL A 199 -24.09 -17.63 -8.76
CA VAL A 199 -23.89 -17.40 -7.32
C VAL A 199 -22.40 -17.22 -7.00
N THR A 200 -21.54 -18.10 -7.52
CA THR A 200 -20.09 -18.04 -7.27
C THR A 200 -19.49 -16.73 -7.75
N ASN A 201 -19.85 -16.29 -8.97
CA ASN A 201 -19.37 -15.02 -9.52
C ASN A 201 -19.88 -13.82 -8.71
N ALA A 202 -21.14 -13.86 -8.26
CA ALA A 202 -21.71 -12.78 -7.47
C ALA A 202 -21.01 -12.63 -6.11
N LEU A 203 -20.78 -13.74 -5.41
CA LEU A 203 -20.09 -13.75 -4.12
C LEU A 203 -18.64 -13.28 -4.24
N LYS A 204 -17.90 -13.79 -5.23
CA LYS A 204 -16.52 -13.35 -5.48
C LYS A 204 -16.44 -11.87 -5.89
N ALA A 205 -17.40 -11.38 -6.69
CA ALA A 205 -17.45 -9.97 -7.05
C ALA A 205 -17.71 -9.09 -5.81
N LYS A 206 -18.63 -9.50 -4.93
CA LYS A 206 -18.89 -8.81 -3.64
C LYS A 206 -17.62 -8.72 -2.80
N GLU A 207 -16.95 -9.85 -2.58
CA GLU A 207 -15.72 -9.93 -1.79
C GLU A 207 -14.64 -8.97 -2.32
N ILE A 208 -14.34 -9.03 -3.63
CA ILE A 208 -13.34 -8.15 -4.25
C ILE A 208 -13.73 -6.67 -4.11
N ILE A 209 -15.01 -6.34 -4.27
CA ILE A 209 -15.49 -4.96 -4.16
C ILE A 209 -15.34 -4.44 -2.72
N GLU A 210 -15.65 -5.25 -1.71
CA GLU A 210 -15.53 -4.89 -0.28
C GLU A 210 -14.06 -4.71 0.12
N GLU A 211 -13.17 -5.61 -0.30
CA GLU A 211 -11.72 -5.46 -0.11
C GLU A 211 -11.20 -4.18 -0.78
N LEU A 212 -11.63 -3.93 -2.02
CA LEU A 212 -11.21 -2.78 -2.80
C LEU A 212 -11.68 -1.46 -2.18
N ASP A 213 -12.89 -1.39 -1.63
CA ASP A 213 -13.38 -0.22 -0.90
C ASP A 213 -12.50 0.11 0.31
N ALA A 214 -12.15 -0.90 1.12
CA ALA A 214 -11.29 -0.72 2.27
C ALA A 214 -9.89 -0.20 1.86
N LEU A 215 -9.37 -0.73 0.76
CA LEU A 215 -8.09 -0.32 0.17
C LEU A 215 -8.14 1.11 -0.40
N ILE A 216 -9.22 1.47 -1.08
CA ILE A 216 -9.46 2.82 -1.60
C ILE A 216 -9.53 3.83 -0.45
N LEU A 217 -10.21 3.53 0.66
CA LEU A 217 -10.26 4.40 1.84
C LEU A 217 -8.86 4.71 2.38
N VAL A 218 -8.00 3.68 2.50
CA VAL A 218 -6.62 3.86 2.95
C VAL A 218 -5.80 4.69 1.95
N SER A 219 -6.06 4.54 0.65
CA SER A 219 -5.41 5.33 -0.40
C SER A 219 -5.87 6.79 -0.41
N ASP A 220 -7.16 7.03 -0.19
CA ASP A 220 -7.74 8.36 -0.05
C ASP A 220 -7.15 9.10 1.17
N GLU A 221 -6.97 8.42 2.30
CA GLU A 221 -6.28 8.98 3.47
C GLU A 221 -4.83 9.40 3.14
N LYS A 222 -4.13 8.60 2.33
CA LYS A 222 -2.79 8.89 1.83
C LYS A 222 -2.76 9.93 0.70
N LYS A 223 -3.94 10.30 0.17
CA LYS A 223 -4.14 11.13 -1.02
C LYS A 223 -3.48 10.57 -2.28
N ILE A 224 -3.56 9.26 -2.46
CA ILE A 224 -3.17 8.57 -3.69
C ILE A 224 -4.39 8.54 -4.61
N ASP A 225 -4.21 8.87 -5.89
CA ASP A 225 -5.32 8.87 -6.85
C ASP A 225 -5.71 7.44 -7.22
N THR A 226 -6.94 7.05 -6.89
CA THR A 226 -7.53 5.76 -7.24
C THR A 226 -8.79 5.89 -8.08
N SER A 227 -8.89 6.96 -8.88
CA SER A 227 -10.11 7.32 -9.61
C SER A 227 -10.52 6.29 -10.67
N GLY A 228 -9.56 5.63 -11.34
CA GLY A 228 -9.83 4.55 -12.29
C GLY A 228 -10.43 3.33 -11.59
N SER A 229 -9.82 2.90 -10.49
CA SER A 229 -10.32 1.78 -9.68
C SER A 229 -11.71 2.04 -9.12
N GLN A 230 -11.97 3.24 -8.59
CA GLN A 230 -13.29 3.65 -8.11
C GLN A 230 -14.34 3.59 -9.22
N ARG A 231 -14.00 4.05 -10.43
CA ARG A 231 -14.91 4.02 -11.59
C ARG A 231 -15.27 2.60 -11.99
N ILE A 232 -14.28 1.71 -12.09
CA ILE A 232 -14.52 0.32 -12.51
C ILE A 232 -15.24 -0.46 -11.41
N SER A 233 -14.91 -0.23 -10.13
CA SER A 233 -15.65 -0.78 -8.98
C SER A 233 -17.13 -0.40 -9.04
N LYS A 234 -17.45 0.86 -9.34
CA LYS A 234 -18.84 1.30 -9.54
C LYS A 234 -19.53 0.58 -10.71
N LEU A 235 -18.83 0.31 -11.81
CA LEU A 235 -19.36 -0.48 -12.92
C LEU A 235 -19.57 -1.95 -12.56
N ALA A 236 -18.75 -2.52 -11.68
CA ALA A 236 -18.92 -3.86 -11.15
C ALA A 236 -20.19 -3.94 -10.29
N ARG A 237 -20.44 -2.95 -9.42
CA ARG A 237 -21.69 -2.83 -8.64
C ARG A 237 -22.92 -2.74 -9.52
N LEU A 238 -22.88 -1.89 -10.55
CA LEU A 238 -23.99 -1.76 -11.50
C LEU A 238 -24.27 -3.07 -12.26
N SER A 239 -23.24 -3.88 -12.54
CA SER A 239 -23.43 -5.22 -13.12
C SER A 239 -24.01 -6.20 -12.09
N LEU A 240 -23.54 -6.16 -10.84
CA LEU A 240 -24.13 -6.95 -9.74
C LEU A 240 -25.61 -6.65 -9.64
N GLU A 241 -25.99 -5.37 -9.49
CA GLU A 241 -27.37 -4.89 -9.36
C GLU A 241 -28.29 -5.35 -10.50
N ARG A 242 -27.74 -5.50 -11.71
CA ARG A 242 -28.49 -5.98 -12.89
C ARG A 242 -28.63 -7.50 -12.96
N GLY A 243 -27.97 -8.24 -12.09
CA GLY A 243 -27.89 -9.70 -12.14
C GLY A 243 -26.90 -10.25 -13.16
N ASP A 244 -26.01 -9.42 -13.72
CA ASP A 244 -24.97 -9.83 -14.66
C ASP A 244 -23.70 -10.19 -13.89
N PHE A 245 -23.74 -11.34 -13.20
CA PHE A 245 -22.72 -11.76 -12.24
C PHE A 245 -21.36 -12.03 -12.89
N GLU A 246 -21.36 -12.56 -14.11
CA GLU A 246 -20.11 -12.82 -14.84
C GLU A 246 -19.39 -11.51 -15.18
N GLN A 247 -20.10 -10.53 -15.74
CA GLN A 247 -19.51 -9.21 -15.98
C GLN A 247 -19.13 -8.48 -14.69
N ALA A 248 -19.94 -8.63 -13.64
CA ALA A 248 -19.63 -8.06 -12.33
C ALA A 248 -18.28 -8.59 -11.80
N TYR A 249 -18.06 -9.90 -11.85
CA TYR A 249 -16.82 -10.53 -11.40
C TYR A 249 -15.62 -10.08 -12.24
N LEU A 250 -15.76 -10.04 -13.56
CA LEU A 250 -14.69 -9.57 -14.46
C LEU A 250 -14.31 -8.11 -14.18
N ARG A 251 -15.31 -7.23 -14.01
CA ARG A 251 -15.07 -5.82 -13.66
C ARG A 251 -14.48 -5.65 -12.26
N ALA A 252 -14.90 -6.44 -11.29
CA ALA A 252 -14.32 -6.40 -9.94
C ALA A 252 -12.82 -6.75 -9.99
N LYS A 253 -12.45 -7.81 -10.73
CA LYS A 253 -11.05 -8.16 -10.99
C LYS A 253 -10.28 -7.07 -11.74
N GLU A 254 -10.89 -6.46 -12.75
CA GLU A 254 -10.29 -5.35 -13.49
C GLU A 254 -10.04 -4.14 -12.57
N ALA A 255 -10.99 -3.83 -11.68
CA ALA A 255 -10.84 -2.76 -10.69
C ALA A 255 -9.70 -3.07 -9.71
N GLN A 256 -9.59 -4.31 -9.22
CA GLN A 256 -8.50 -4.74 -8.35
C GLN A 256 -7.13 -4.63 -9.02
N ASN A 257 -7.02 -5.04 -10.29
CA ASN A 257 -5.79 -4.92 -11.07
C ASN A 257 -5.43 -3.45 -11.34
N THR A 258 -6.43 -2.62 -11.64
CA THR A 258 -6.25 -1.18 -11.84
C THR A 258 -5.76 -0.53 -10.56
N TYR A 259 -6.30 -0.92 -9.40
CA TYR A 259 -5.87 -0.40 -8.11
C TYR A 259 -4.42 -0.76 -7.81
N ALA A 260 -4.04 -2.01 -8.08
CA ALA A 260 -2.66 -2.43 -7.93
C ALA A 260 -1.71 -1.62 -8.82
N LEU A 261 -2.15 -1.19 -10.01
CA LEU A 261 -1.36 -0.34 -10.91
C LEU A 261 -1.33 1.12 -10.45
N GLU A 262 -2.43 1.66 -9.96
CA GLU A 262 -2.56 3.05 -9.46
C GLU A 262 -1.76 3.26 -8.17
N VAL A 263 -1.73 2.29 -7.26
CA VAL A 263 -1.04 2.43 -5.97
C VAL A 263 0.44 2.05 -6.06
N LYS A 264 0.83 1.20 -7.01
CA LYS A 264 2.21 0.72 -7.11
C LYS A 264 3.16 1.84 -7.54
N GLY A 265 4.03 2.23 -6.60
CA GLY A 265 5.06 3.25 -6.84
C GLY A 265 4.62 4.67 -6.51
N GLU A 266 3.35 4.87 -6.17
CA GLU A 266 2.86 6.16 -5.67
C GLU A 266 3.29 6.35 -4.22
N LEU A 267 3.92 7.49 -3.96
CA LEU A 267 4.26 7.92 -2.61
C LEU A 267 3.07 8.67 -2.02
N ALA A 268 2.72 8.38 -0.77
CA ALA A 268 1.70 9.16 -0.07
C ALA A 268 2.08 10.66 -0.11
N SER A 269 1.08 11.52 -0.17
CA SER A 269 1.33 12.96 -0.29
C SER A 269 2.23 13.47 0.84
N ILE A 270 3.10 14.44 0.54
CA ILE A 270 3.96 15.10 1.54
C ILE A 270 3.12 15.59 2.73
N GLY A 271 1.89 16.06 2.48
CA GLY A 271 0.94 16.47 3.51
C GLY A 271 0.54 15.36 4.49
N TYR A 272 0.38 14.11 4.02
CA TYR A 272 0.09 12.96 4.86
C TYR A 272 1.26 12.64 5.81
N TYR A 273 2.48 12.61 5.30
CA TYR A 273 3.67 12.40 6.14
C TYR A 273 3.85 13.51 7.18
N LEU A 274 3.59 14.76 6.79
CA LEU A 274 3.66 15.90 7.71
C LEU A 274 2.58 15.85 8.81
N SER A 275 1.39 15.37 8.50
CA SER A 275 0.28 15.30 9.47
C SER A 275 0.38 14.08 10.40
N HIS A 276 0.83 12.94 9.89
CA HIS A 276 0.92 11.69 10.64
C HIS A 276 2.17 11.64 11.54
N ASN A 277 3.34 12.06 11.02
CA ASN A 277 4.63 11.93 11.71
C ASN A 277 5.13 13.26 12.34
N LYS A 278 4.24 14.04 12.95
CA LYS A 278 4.56 15.37 13.52
C LYS A 278 5.71 15.35 14.53
N LYS A 279 5.80 14.30 15.36
CA LYS A 279 6.84 14.16 16.40
C LYS A 279 8.22 13.89 15.81
N GLU A 280 8.29 13.04 14.79
CA GLU A 280 9.56 12.70 14.14
C GLU A 280 10.09 13.88 13.34
N ILE A 281 9.20 14.58 12.62
CA ILE A 281 9.58 15.77 11.85
C ILE A 281 10.05 16.89 12.77
N SER A 282 9.38 17.12 13.91
CA SER A 282 9.82 18.14 14.87
C SER A 282 11.18 17.79 15.47
N LEU A 283 11.41 16.54 15.84
CA LEU A 283 12.71 16.05 16.31
C LEU A 283 13.80 16.20 15.24
N ALA A 284 13.52 15.79 14.01
CA ALA A 284 14.45 15.93 12.88
C ALA A 284 14.78 17.40 12.60
N SER A 285 13.79 18.29 12.71
CA SER A 285 14.00 19.73 12.56
C SER A 285 14.89 20.30 13.67
N ALA A 286 14.69 19.88 14.92
CA ALA A 286 15.53 20.28 16.05
C ALA A 286 16.96 19.75 15.88
N PHE A 287 17.11 18.52 15.39
CA PHE A 287 18.40 17.92 15.08
C PHE A 287 19.11 18.67 13.95
N LEU A 288 18.41 19.04 12.87
CA LEU A 288 18.97 19.83 11.78
C LEU A 288 19.43 21.22 12.25
N LEU A 289 18.67 21.87 13.14
CA LEU A 289 19.07 23.14 13.73
C LEU A 289 20.33 22.99 14.60
N LEU A 290 20.38 21.96 15.44
CA LEU A 290 21.54 21.66 16.28
C LEU A 290 22.76 21.31 15.43
N PHE A 291 22.58 20.46 14.42
CA PHE A 291 23.63 20.05 13.48
C PHE A 291 24.17 21.24 12.69
N SER A 292 23.30 22.12 12.18
CA SER A 292 23.67 23.37 11.51
C SER A 292 24.48 24.28 12.44
N PHE A 293 24.05 24.42 13.70
CA PHE A 293 24.77 25.21 14.70
C PHE A 293 26.16 24.64 15.03
N VAL A 294 26.27 23.34 15.23
CA VAL A 294 27.54 22.65 15.49
C VAL A 294 28.47 22.80 14.29
N THR A 295 27.97 22.55 13.08
CA THR A 295 28.73 22.67 11.83
C THR A 295 29.25 24.10 11.64
N TYR A 296 28.43 25.11 11.89
CA TYR A 296 28.86 26.51 11.86
C TYR A 296 30.00 26.80 12.86
N LYS A 297 29.88 26.32 14.09
CA LYS A 297 30.90 26.53 15.14
C LYS A 297 32.23 25.84 14.80
N VAL A 298 32.19 24.61 14.32
CA VAL A 298 33.37 23.84 13.92
C VAL A 298 34.03 24.50 12.72
N SER A 299 33.26 24.86 11.68
CA SER A 299 33.77 25.56 10.49
C SER A 299 34.44 26.89 10.85
N LYS A 300 33.83 27.68 11.75
CA LYS A 300 34.43 28.91 12.25
C LYS A 300 35.76 28.68 12.98
N LEU A 301 35.85 27.64 13.82
CA LEU A 301 37.10 27.27 14.49
C LEU A 301 38.17 26.85 13.49
N GLN A 302 37.82 26.05 12.50
CA GLN A 302 38.75 25.62 11.45
C GLN A 302 39.27 26.82 10.64
N SER A 303 38.39 27.76 10.29
CA SER A 303 38.77 29.02 9.63
C SER A 303 39.75 29.84 10.48
N LEU A 304 39.50 29.98 11.79
CA LEU A 304 40.42 30.65 12.72
C LEU A 304 41.78 29.93 12.81
N LYS A 305 41.78 28.59 12.88
CA LYS A 305 43.01 27.79 12.90
C LYS A 305 43.85 28.00 11.63
N ARG A 306 43.22 28.01 10.46
CA ARG A 306 43.88 28.30 9.18
C ARG A 306 44.48 29.72 9.17
N LYS A 307 43.72 30.74 9.59
CA LYS A 307 44.21 32.13 9.66
C LYS A 307 45.40 32.29 10.61
N ILE A 308 45.36 31.67 11.79
CA ILE A 308 46.49 31.70 12.75
C ILE A 308 47.73 31.04 12.14
N LYS A 309 47.57 29.90 11.45
CA LYS A 309 48.69 29.23 10.78
C LYS A 309 49.35 30.15 9.75
N ASN A 310 48.55 30.77 8.88
CA ASN A 310 49.06 31.70 7.86
C ASN A 310 49.76 32.92 8.47
N LEU A 311 49.24 33.49 9.57
CA LEU A 311 49.90 34.62 10.25
C LEU A 311 51.23 34.23 10.92
N ARG A 312 51.35 33.00 11.42
CA ARG A 312 52.64 32.50 11.96
C ARG A 312 53.68 32.28 10.86
N GLU A 313 53.24 31.78 9.71
CA GLU A 313 54.11 31.69 8.53
C GLU A 313 54.56 33.07 8.08
N GLU A 314 53.65 34.06 8.04
CA GLU A 314 53.98 35.46 7.74
C GLU A 314 54.95 36.06 8.77
N GLU A 315 54.75 35.81 10.07
CA GLU A 315 55.67 36.23 11.13
C GLU A 315 57.10 35.70 10.90
N ASN A 316 57.23 34.41 10.56
CA ASN A 316 58.52 33.78 10.30
C ASN A 316 59.19 34.37 9.06
N ILE A 317 58.44 34.55 7.95
CA ILE A 317 58.96 35.15 6.72
C ILE A 317 59.46 36.58 6.98
N LEU A 318 58.70 37.39 7.73
CA LEU A 318 59.12 38.75 8.08
C LEU A 318 60.40 38.75 8.92
N ALA A 319 60.51 37.83 9.89
CA ALA A 319 61.72 37.70 10.69
C ALA A 319 62.94 37.27 9.85
N GLU A 320 62.76 36.42 8.85
CA GLU A 320 63.81 36.05 7.90
C GLU A 320 64.20 37.21 6.98
N LEU A 321 63.23 37.96 6.44
CA LEU A 321 63.48 39.14 5.61
C LEU A 321 64.26 40.22 6.38
N MET A 322 63.90 40.46 7.65
CA MET A 322 64.64 41.39 8.52
C MET A 322 66.11 40.94 8.69
N LYS A 323 66.36 39.64 8.87
CA LYS A 323 67.73 39.11 8.96
C LYS A 323 68.51 39.26 7.66
N VAL A 324 67.85 39.06 6.51
CA VAL A 324 68.48 39.24 5.19
C VAL A 324 68.90 40.70 5.01
N VAL A 325 67.98 41.64 5.26
CA VAL A 325 68.28 43.09 5.17
C VAL A 325 69.41 43.50 6.13
N GLN A 326 69.40 43.02 7.37
CA GLN A 326 70.52 43.24 8.30
C GLN A 326 71.85 42.71 7.77
N ASN A 327 71.87 41.50 7.18
CA ASN A 327 73.09 40.93 6.60
C ASN A 327 73.57 41.74 5.38
N GLU A 328 72.68 42.14 4.48
CA GLU A 328 73.00 42.92 3.28
C GLU A 328 73.61 44.29 3.62
N THR A 329 73.09 44.96 4.64
CA THR A 329 73.59 46.27 5.08
C THR A 329 74.89 46.15 5.89
N PHE A 330 74.94 45.27 6.90
CA PHE A 330 76.06 45.26 7.86
C PHE A 330 77.21 44.31 7.51
N LYS A 331 76.97 43.26 6.74
CA LYS A 331 78.02 42.31 6.32
C LYS A 331 78.44 42.50 4.89
N GLU A 332 77.48 42.68 3.99
CA GLU A 332 77.75 42.73 2.55
C GLU A 332 77.94 44.16 2.02
N GLY A 333 77.49 45.18 2.76
CA GLY A 333 77.59 46.59 2.38
C GLY A 333 76.82 46.95 1.11
N ARG A 334 75.80 46.16 0.74
CA ARG A 334 75.06 46.29 -0.53
C ARG A 334 73.91 47.28 -0.50
N MET A 335 73.54 47.77 0.69
CA MET A 335 72.38 48.64 0.91
C MET A 335 72.79 49.85 1.74
N SER A 336 72.30 51.04 1.38
CA SER A 336 72.55 52.26 2.14
C SER A 336 71.80 52.25 3.49
N MET A 337 72.28 53.06 4.44
CA MET A 337 71.64 53.14 5.76
C MET A 337 70.22 53.70 5.72
N ASP A 338 69.88 54.52 4.73
CA ASP A 338 68.53 55.06 4.57
C ASP A 338 67.57 54.02 3.98
N GLU A 339 68.01 53.25 2.97
CA GLU A 339 67.26 52.09 2.44
C GLU A 339 67.04 51.02 3.51
N TYR A 340 68.05 50.75 4.34
CA TYR A 340 67.93 49.84 5.49
C TYR A 340 66.86 50.30 6.47
N ARG A 341 66.84 51.59 6.82
CA ARG A 341 65.85 52.15 7.75
C ARG A 341 64.44 52.02 7.18
N GLU A 342 64.25 52.38 5.92
CA GLU A 342 62.94 52.28 5.27
C GLU A 342 62.45 50.83 5.19
N ALA A 343 63.29 49.89 4.74
CA ALA A 343 62.92 48.49 4.65
C ALA A 343 62.62 47.88 6.03
N MET A 344 63.45 48.18 7.03
CA MET A 344 63.21 47.72 8.40
C MET A 344 61.93 48.31 8.97
N ASP A 345 61.68 49.61 8.84
CA ASP A 345 60.46 50.24 9.35
C ASP A 345 59.19 49.59 8.74
N GLN A 346 59.23 49.26 7.45
CA GLN A 346 58.13 48.57 6.78
C GLN A 346 57.93 47.14 7.33
N TYR A 347 59.01 46.37 7.49
CA TYR A 347 58.92 45.01 8.05
C TYR A 347 58.46 45.02 9.51
N GLU A 348 58.90 46.00 10.29
CA GLU A 348 58.52 46.16 11.69
C GLU A 348 57.06 46.54 11.86
N ASP A 349 56.55 47.49 11.07
CA ASP A 349 55.13 47.83 11.07
C ASP A 349 54.28 46.62 10.68
N ARG A 350 54.70 45.87 9.65
CA ARG A 350 54.00 44.66 9.22
C ARG A 350 54.04 43.56 10.28
N LEU A 351 55.20 43.32 10.89
CA LEU A 351 55.39 42.33 11.95
C LEU A 351 54.52 42.66 13.17
N SER A 352 54.52 43.93 13.59
CA SER A 352 53.68 44.41 14.69
C SER A 352 52.19 44.16 14.43
N LYS A 353 51.70 44.48 13.22
CA LYS A 353 50.31 44.22 12.81
C LYS A 353 49.99 42.72 12.76
N THR A 354 50.93 41.89 12.34
CA THR A 354 50.78 40.42 12.29
C THR A 354 50.68 39.82 13.69
N ILE A 355 51.56 40.25 14.61
CA ILE A 355 51.54 39.82 16.02
C ILE A 355 50.23 40.24 16.69
N GLU A 356 49.78 41.49 16.51
CA GLU A 356 48.52 41.99 17.06
C GLU A 356 47.32 41.14 16.61
N LYS A 357 47.24 40.86 15.30
CA LYS A 357 46.19 39.99 14.73
C LYS A 357 46.29 38.56 15.22
N LEU A 358 47.49 38.03 15.41
CA LEU A 358 47.71 36.68 15.90
C LEU A 358 47.14 36.54 17.32
N ILE A 359 47.47 37.46 18.22
CA ILE A 359 46.92 37.49 19.60
C ILE A 359 45.39 37.55 19.56
N GLU A 360 44.84 38.45 18.74
CA GLU A 360 43.40 38.61 18.62
C GLU A 360 42.71 37.32 18.13
N LEU A 361 43.27 36.66 17.10
CA LEU A 361 42.72 35.43 16.55
C LEU A 361 42.90 34.23 17.49
N GLU A 362 44.01 34.15 18.22
CA GLU A 362 44.25 33.10 19.22
C GLU A 362 43.25 33.19 20.37
N THR A 363 42.94 34.40 20.82
CA THR A 363 41.87 34.64 21.80
C THR A 363 40.51 34.27 21.21
N LYS A 364 40.19 34.72 19.99
CA LYS A 364 38.93 34.36 19.31
C LYS A 364 38.78 32.84 19.16
N ARG A 365 39.87 32.11 18.90
CA ARG A 365 39.91 30.64 18.79
C ARG A 365 39.66 29.98 20.14
N ALA A 366 40.36 30.39 21.20
CA ALA A 366 40.23 29.83 22.54
C ALA A 366 38.77 29.91 23.08
N TYR A 367 38.02 30.92 22.63
CA TYR A 367 36.62 31.13 23.02
C TYR A 367 35.61 30.94 21.87
N ALA A 368 35.99 30.28 20.78
CA ALA A 368 35.08 30.02 19.66
C ALA A 368 33.97 29.04 20.06
N LEU A 369 34.31 28.04 20.88
CA LEU A 369 33.42 26.99 21.39
C LEU A 369 32.84 27.27 22.78
N LYS A 370 33.44 28.19 23.56
CA LYS A 370 32.97 28.51 24.91
C LYS A 370 31.88 29.58 24.90
N PHE A 371 30.78 29.33 25.60
CA PHE A 371 29.75 30.33 25.93
C PHE A 371 30.23 31.23 27.09
N THR A 372 31.23 32.06 26.82
CA THR A 372 31.78 33.02 27.79
C THR A 372 31.29 34.42 27.46
N SER A 373 30.94 35.21 28.48
CA SER A 373 30.55 36.61 28.30
C SER A 373 31.73 37.42 27.75
N LYS A 374 31.44 38.49 27.01
CA LYS A 374 32.48 39.34 26.40
C LYS A 374 33.48 39.87 27.43
N GLN A 375 33.01 40.25 28.61
CA GLN A 375 33.84 40.71 29.72
C GLN A 375 34.80 39.63 30.23
N LYS A 376 34.30 38.38 30.41
CA LYS A 376 35.16 37.25 30.82
C LYS A 376 36.20 36.92 29.73
N LYS A 377 35.84 37.01 28.44
CA LYS A 377 36.80 36.83 27.33
C LYS A 377 37.92 37.86 27.38
N LEU A 378 37.59 39.13 27.57
CA LEU A 378 38.57 40.21 27.66
C LEU A 378 39.47 40.07 28.90
N LYS A 379 38.96 39.55 30.02
CA LYS A 379 39.76 39.37 31.24
C LYS A 379 40.85 38.33 31.04
N ILE A 380 40.48 37.20 30.45
CA ILE A 380 41.43 36.13 30.21
C ILE A 380 42.39 36.50 29.06
N GLU A 381 41.92 37.26 28.07
CA GLU A 381 42.81 37.84 27.05
C GLU A 381 43.86 38.75 27.70
N ARG A 382 43.45 39.62 28.63
CA ARG A 382 44.35 40.49 29.40
C ARG A 382 45.40 39.69 30.14
N GLU A 383 44.98 38.66 30.88
CA GLU A 383 45.87 37.76 31.63
C GLU A 383 46.88 37.07 30.71
N ARG A 384 46.41 36.56 29.56
CA ARG A 384 47.29 35.92 28.57
C ARG A 384 48.28 36.89 27.94
N VAL A 385 47.88 38.11 27.63
CA VAL A 385 48.81 39.14 27.12
C VAL A 385 49.88 39.46 28.18
N ILE A 386 49.50 39.54 29.45
CA ILE A 386 50.46 39.71 30.56
C ILE A 386 51.42 38.51 30.66
N GLU A 387 50.93 37.28 30.49
CA GLU A 387 51.80 36.09 30.44
C GLU A 387 52.77 36.13 29.25
N LEU A 388 52.31 36.56 28.07
CA LEU A 388 53.17 36.74 26.91
C LEU A 388 54.25 37.79 27.15
N VAL A 389 53.92 38.92 27.81
CA VAL A 389 54.88 39.94 28.23
C VAL A 389 55.92 39.35 29.19
N LYS A 390 55.49 38.59 30.21
CA LYS A 390 56.40 37.94 31.16
C LYS A 390 57.33 36.93 30.49
N GLY A 391 56.79 36.12 29.58
CA GLY A 391 57.58 35.16 28.79
C GLY A 391 58.59 35.88 27.89
N LEU A 392 58.19 36.96 27.25
CA LEU A 392 59.04 37.81 26.43
C LEU A 392 60.20 38.41 27.25
N GLN A 393 59.90 38.96 28.43
CA GLN A 393 60.89 39.49 29.37
C GLN A 393 61.86 38.42 29.84
N LYS A 394 61.38 37.20 30.11
CA LYS A 394 62.23 36.07 30.48
C LYS A 394 63.20 35.71 29.36
N SER A 395 62.73 35.53 28.13
CA SER A 395 63.59 35.16 27.00
C SER A 395 64.63 36.23 26.67
N TYR A 396 64.32 37.51 26.90
CA TYR A 396 65.26 38.61 26.71
C TYR A 396 66.25 38.79 27.88
N LEU A 397 65.74 38.94 29.11
CA LEU A 397 66.56 39.32 30.28
C LEU A 397 67.25 38.14 30.96
N GLN A 398 66.65 36.94 30.94
CA GLN A 398 67.18 35.77 31.63
C GLN A 398 67.91 34.82 30.68
N GLU A 399 67.30 34.51 29.54
CA GLU A 399 67.81 33.50 28.62
C GLU A 399 68.73 34.08 27.53
N GLY A 400 68.62 35.39 27.25
CA GLY A 400 69.41 36.07 26.21
C GLY A 400 69.15 35.55 24.78
N THR A 401 68.05 34.82 24.57
CA THR A 401 67.73 34.15 23.29
C THR A 401 67.04 35.06 22.28
N MET A 402 66.75 36.32 22.64
CA MET A 402 65.99 37.27 21.85
C MET A 402 66.77 38.55 21.55
N GLU A 403 66.73 39.00 20.30
CA GLU A 403 67.31 40.27 19.86
C GLU A 403 66.57 41.47 20.46
N THR A 404 67.29 42.49 20.91
CA THR A 404 66.73 43.71 21.53
C THR A 404 65.64 44.37 20.70
N ARG A 405 65.87 44.50 19.38
CA ARG A 405 64.89 45.12 18.47
C ARG A 405 63.60 44.29 18.35
N SER A 406 63.73 42.97 18.24
CA SER A 406 62.59 42.03 18.25
C SER A 406 61.81 42.08 19.57
N TYR A 407 62.52 42.19 20.69
CA TYR A 407 61.94 42.35 22.02
C TYR A 407 61.12 43.64 22.14
N GLU A 408 61.69 44.78 21.75
CA GLU A 408 61.01 46.09 21.84
C GLU A 408 59.75 46.14 20.98
N LEU A 409 59.79 45.60 19.77
CA LEU A 409 58.62 45.52 18.88
C LEU A 409 57.51 44.68 19.50
N ARG A 410 57.84 43.46 19.96
CA ARG A 410 56.86 42.55 20.58
C ARG A 410 56.27 43.15 21.84
N LEU A 411 57.09 43.80 22.67
CA LEU A 411 56.64 44.47 23.89
C LEU A 411 55.70 45.64 23.56
N LYS A 412 56.04 46.45 22.55
CA LYS A 412 55.18 47.55 22.05
C LYS A 412 53.84 47.02 21.55
N SER A 413 53.83 45.94 20.76
CA SER A 413 52.59 45.32 20.28
C SER A 413 51.75 44.76 21.44
N TYR A 414 52.36 44.13 22.44
CA TYR A 414 51.65 43.62 23.63
C TYR A 414 51.06 44.74 24.49
N ASN A 415 51.83 45.82 24.74
CA ASN A 415 51.34 46.96 25.49
C ASN A 415 50.20 47.69 24.76
N LYS A 416 50.30 47.83 23.44
CA LYS A 416 49.21 48.37 22.62
C LYS A 416 47.95 47.52 22.77
N ARG A 417 48.07 46.19 22.65
CA ARG A 417 46.92 45.29 22.81
C ARG A 417 46.32 45.34 24.22
N LEU A 418 47.16 45.46 25.25
CA LEU A 418 46.71 45.60 26.63
C LEU A 418 45.90 46.89 26.83
N SER A 419 46.37 48.00 26.25
CA SER A 419 45.65 49.28 26.28
C SER A 419 44.30 49.20 25.57
N GLU A 420 44.23 48.55 24.41
CA GLU A 420 42.96 48.31 23.71
C GLU A 420 41.98 47.47 24.54
N ILE A 421 42.47 46.43 25.22
CA ILE A 421 41.65 45.59 26.11
C ILE A 421 41.09 46.43 27.27
N ASP A 422 41.91 47.28 27.88
CA ASP A 422 41.49 48.16 28.98
C ASP A 422 40.46 49.21 28.52
N GLN A 423 40.61 49.76 27.31
CA GLN A 423 39.58 50.59 26.67
C GLN A 423 38.28 49.81 26.44
N MET A 424 38.38 48.56 25.98
CA MET A 424 37.21 47.69 25.82
C MET A 424 36.54 47.36 27.15
N PHE A 425 37.29 47.27 28.25
CA PHE A 425 36.74 47.13 29.60
C PHE A 425 35.98 48.38 30.04
N ALA A 426 36.60 49.55 29.96
CA ALA A 426 35.98 50.82 30.35
C ALA A 426 34.70 51.09 29.55
N THR A 427 34.68 50.78 28.25
CA THR A 427 33.49 50.93 27.42
C THR A 427 32.39 49.93 27.75
N LEU A 428 32.72 48.71 28.18
CA LEU A 428 31.73 47.73 28.64
C LEU A 428 31.16 48.12 30.00
N GLU A 429 32.00 48.60 30.92
CA GLU A 429 31.61 49.06 32.25
C GLU A 429 30.70 50.29 32.18
N ALA A 430 31.04 51.27 31.32
CA ALA A 430 30.20 52.42 31.04
C ALA A 430 28.85 52.01 30.44
N LYS A 431 28.83 51.01 29.54
CA LYS A 431 27.57 50.49 28.96
C LYS A 431 26.71 49.74 29.97
N SER A 432 27.30 48.95 30.87
CA SER A 432 26.53 48.32 31.96
C SER A 432 25.98 49.37 32.92
N ALA A 433 26.79 50.36 33.32
CA ALA A 433 26.35 51.44 34.21
C ALA A 433 25.23 52.30 33.60
N MET A 434 25.28 52.58 32.29
CA MET A 434 24.19 53.28 31.58
C MET A 434 22.92 52.44 31.46
N LYS A 435 23.04 51.11 31.33
CA LYS A 435 21.90 50.20 31.23
C LYS A 435 21.20 50.03 32.59
N ASP A 436 21.98 49.97 33.67
CA ASP A 436 21.45 49.85 35.03
C ASP A 436 20.94 51.19 35.58
N GLY A 437 21.54 52.32 35.19
CA GLY A 437 21.06 53.68 35.52
C GLY A 437 19.86 54.17 34.70
N GLY A 438 19.58 53.54 33.56
CA GLY A 438 18.44 53.88 32.68
C GLY A 438 17.11 53.25 33.08
N ALA A 439 17.09 52.34 34.05
CA ALA A 439 15.89 51.65 34.51
C ALA A 439 15.14 52.36 35.65
N GLY A 440 15.60 53.55 36.10
CA GLY A 440 15.01 54.28 37.23
C GLY A 440 14.88 55.79 37.08
N LEU A 441 14.97 56.33 35.86
CA LEU A 441 15.01 57.79 35.62
C LEU A 441 14.07 58.28 34.51
N PHE A 442 12.86 57.70 34.48
CA PHE A 442 11.70 58.32 33.86
C PHE A 442 10.51 58.16 34.81
N ASP A 443 10.54 58.94 35.89
CA ASP A 443 9.31 59.37 36.56
C ASP A 443 9.30 60.90 36.56
N GLU A 444 8.17 61.46 36.19
CA GLU A 444 7.99 62.86 35.85
C GLU A 444 8.08 63.77 37.08
N GLY A 445 8.74 64.92 36.93
CA GLY A 445 8.52 66.08 37.80
C GLY A 445 9.07 65.99 39.23
N GLY A 446 10.39 66.07 39.39
CA GLY A 446 11.00 66.32 40.70
C GLY A 446 12.30 67.10 40.58
N GLU A 447 12.34 68.31 41.15
CA GLU A 447 13.58 69.07 41.32
C GLU A 447 14.60 68.24 42.14
N VAL A 448 15.68 67.81 41.49
CA VAL A 448 16.79 67.17 42.20
C VAL A 448 17.65 68.26 42.86
N LYS A 449 17.44 68.49 44.16
CA LYS A 449 18.43 69.15 45.02
C LYS A 449 19.62 68.21 45.22
N VAL A 450 20.74 68.53 44.59
CA VAL A 450 22.02 67.86 44.87
C VAL A 450 22.65 68.53 46.09
N GLU A 451 22.55 67.89 47.25
CA GLU A 451 23.31 68.27 48.44
C GLU A 451 24.71 67.65 48.32
N VAL A 452 25.72 68.49 48.05
CA VAL A 452 27.12 68.07 48.05
C VAL A 452 27.62 68.11 49.50
N LYS A 453 27.75 66.94 50.14
CA LYS A 453 28.55 66.81 51.36
C LYS A 453 30.03 66.81 50.99
N ASP A 454 30.62 67.99 51.13
CA ASP A 454 32.06 68.21 51.01
C ASP A 454 32.74 67.71 52.30
N LYS A 455 33.62 66.72 52.18
CA LYS A 455 34.62 66.40 53.22
C LYS A 455 36.00 66.66 52.62
N GLY A 456 36.44 67.89 52.80
CA GLY A 456 37.84 68.26 52.98
C GLY A 456 38.78 68.03 51.81
N SER A 457 39.05 69.08 51.04
CA SER A 457 40.32 69.82 51.13
C SER A 457 40.33 70.89 50.05
N GLY A 458 40.64 72.12 50.47
CA GLY A 458 40.38 73.32 49.70
C GLY A 458 41.19 73.40 48.42
N LEU A 459 40.53 73.93 47.38
CA LEU A 459 41.05 75.01 46.55
C LEU A 459 39.91 75.52 45.66
N VAL A 460 39.67 76.83 45.76
CA VAL A 460 38.71 77.61 44.97
C VAL A 460 39.00 77.46 43.49
N LYS A 461 37.99 77.13 42.67
CA LYS A 461 37.98 77.42 41.22
C LYS A 461 36.55 77.53 40.66
N GLU A 462 36.38 78.50 39.79
CA GLU A 462 35.13 79.05 39.25
C GLU A 462 34.19 78.03 38.59
N ARG A 463 32.89 78.22 38.80
CA ARG A 463 31.81 77.51 38.11
C ARG A 463 31.55 78.14 36.73
N LYS A 464 32.02 77.51 35.65
CA LYS A 464 31.59 77.84 34.27
C LYS A 464 30.37 76.97 33.89
N LYS A 465 29.20 77.61 33.70
CA LYS A 465 27.99 76.97 33.15
C LYS A 465 28.17 76.77 31.63
N VAL A 466 28.21 75.53 31.17
CA VAL A 466 28.17 75.20 29.73
C VAL A 466 26.77 74.70 29.36
N LYS A 467 26.11 75.42 28.46
CA LYS A 467 24.78 75.08 27.91
C LYS A 467 25.01 74.36 26.57
N VAL A 468 24.80 73.05 26.51
CA VAL A 468 24.87 72.28 25.24
C VAL A 468 23.46 72.12 24.67
N LYS A 469 23.18 72.77 23.53
CA LYS A 469 21.96 72.56 22.74
C LYS A 469 22.19 71.38 21.79
N VAL A 470 21.45 70.29 21.98
CA VAL A 470 21.42 69.15 21.04
C VAL A 470 20.41 69.45 19.93
N LYS A 471 20.86 69.52 18.68
CA LYS A 471 20.01 69.58 17.49
C LYS A 471 19.74 68.15 17.00
N GLU A 472 18.51 67.69 17.11
CA GLU A 472 18.04 66.47 16.44
C GLU A 472 17.90 66.70 14.93
N SER A 473 18.43 65.78 14.13
CA SER A 473 18.16 65.70 12.69
C SER A 473 17.37 64.43 12.38
N LYS A 474 16.06 64.59 12.11
CA LYS A 474 15.18 63.50 11.66
C LYS A 474 15.34 63.29 10.16
N LYS A 475 15.83 62.11 9.75
CA LYS A 475 15.92 61.68 8.34
C LYS A 475 14.64 60.91 7.97
N LYS A 476 13.78 61.52 7.13
CA LYS A 476 12.56 60.92 6.56
C LYS A 476 12.93 59.83 5.54
N VAL A 477 12.42 58.61 5.73
CA VAL A 477 12.46 57.53 4.73
C VAL A 477 11.16 57.56 3.91
N LYS A 478 11.29 57.82 2.60
CA LYS A 478 10.18 57.80 1.62
C LYS A 478 9.91 56.36 1.18
N LYS A 479 8.70 55.86 1.45
CA LYS A 479 8.18 54.56 1.01
C LYS A 479 7.54 54.72 -0.38
N LYS A 480 8.14 54.16 -1.43
CA LYS A 480 7.58 54.16 -2.80
C LYS A 480 6.69 52.92 -2.96
N ARG A 481 5.39 53.12 -3.14
CA ARG A 481 4.41 52.09 -3.55
C ARG A 481 4.52 51.91 -5.06
N GLY A 482 4.88 50.71 -5.51
CA GLY A 482 4.70 50.27 -6.89
C GLY A 482 3.38 49.52 -7.00
N ARG A 483 2.48 50.06 -7.82
CA ARG A 483 1.18 49.49 -8.21
C ARG A 483 1.38 49.16 -9.70
N ASN A 484 1.29 47.90 -10.08
CA ASN A 484 1.10 47.49 -11.48
C ASN A 484 0.28 46.20 -11.47
N GLY A 485 -0.90 46.29 -12.06
CA GLY A 485 -1.65 45.16 -12.57
C GLY A 485 -1.51 45.13 -14.08
N LYS A 486 -1.33 43.94 -14.62
CA LYS A 486 -2.04 43.39 -15.77
C LYS A 486 -2.10 41.89 -15.58
#